data_AF-A0A7H4LU47-F1
#
_entry.id   AF-A0A7H4LU47-F1
#
_cell.length_a   1.000
_cell.length_b   1.000
_cell.length_c   1.000
_cell.angle_alpha   90.00
_cell.angle_beta   90.00
_cell.angle_gamma   90.00
#
_symmetry.space_group_name_H-M   'P 1'
#
loop_
_entity.id
_entity.type
_entity.pdbx_description
1 polymer ?
#
loop_
_entity_poly.entity_id
_entity_poly.type
_entity_poly.pdbx_seq_one_letter_code
_entity_poly.pdbx_strand_id
1 'polypeptide(L)'
;MTTPSECCLKTGGDPRTLADYARLRDEMNKLTHPARPDVNWRLAEKLCLSLFEHNGVELQTAAWYTLVRTHLAGLYGMNEGLAILVALVSRQWGNMWPQPMTARIKILSSLSQRLQQAMRTLSLTYIDLSQLYQAEAHLTALDDVLQRLELKHAGQLDALSILLHNAAVRLESSENKEETAPQAAAPDPAPSSLPEPTRR
;
A
#
# COMPACT_ATOMS: atom_id res chain seq x y z
N MET A 1 -7.77 -14.66 34.85
CA MET A 1 -8.29 -13.75 33.80
C MET A 1 -7.10 -13.03 33.20
N THR A 2 -6.56 -13.55 32.11
CA THR A 2 -5.52 -12.87 31.33
C THR A 2 -6.21 -11.85 30.44
N THR A 3 -6.16 -10.58 30.84
CA THR A 3 -6.49 -9.47 29.93
C THR A 3 -5.56 -9.56 28.73
N PRO A 4 -6.05 -9.52 27.49
CA PRO A 4 -5.17 -9.45 26.33
C PRO A 4 -4.37 -8.17 26.48
N SER A 5 -3.05 -8.28 26.51
CA SER A 5 -2.17 -7.12 26.41
C SER A 5 -2.55 -6.40 25.13
N GLU A 6 -3.30 -5.31 25.24
CA GLU A 6 -3.48 -4.36 24.16
C GLU A 6 -2.05 -4.01 23.74
N CYS A 7 -1.63 -4.48 22.56
CA CYS A 7 -0.29 -4.21 22.05
C CYS A 7 -0.20 -2.71 21.81
N CYS A 8 0.20 -1.97 22.86
CA CYS A 8 0.28 -0.54 22.84
C CYS A 8 1.51 -0.19 22.01
N LEU A 9 1.26 0.32 20.81
CA LEU A 9 2.30 0.85 19.93
C LEU A 9 3.08 1.93 20.69
N LYS A 10 4.36 1.66 20.98
CA LYS A 10 5.25 2.62 21.65
C LYS A 10 5.46 3.83 20.73
N THR A 11 4.85 4.96 21.06
CA THR A 11 5.04 6.22 20.33
C THR A 11 6.46 6.74 20.55
N GLY A 12 7.12 7.11 19.45
CA GLY A 12 8.47 7.66 19.46
C GLY A 12 8.52 9.18 19.53
N GLY A 13 9.67 9.69 19.94
CA GLY A 13 9.98 11.13 19.97
C GLY A 13 10.60 11.62 18.67
N ASP A 14 11.36 12.71 18.76
CA ASP A 14 12.09 13.28 17.63
C ASP A 14 13.25 12.37 17.20
N PRO A 15 13.22 11.77 16.00
CA PRO A 15 14.23 10.82 15.57
C PRO A 15 15.48 11.49 14.99
N ARG A 16 15.51 12.82 14.83
CA ARG A 16 16.52 13.52 14.03
C ARG A 16 17.94 13.46 14.60
N THR A 17 18.09 13.13 15.88
CA THR A 17 19.40 12.94 16.52
C THR A 17 19.97 11.54 16.31
N LEU A 18 19.18 10.60 15.78
CA LEU A 18 19.58 9.21 15.59
C LEU A 18 20.30 9.04 14.25
N ALA A 19 21.44 8.35 14.27
CA ALA A 19 22.23 8.09 13.07
C ALA A 19 21.43 7.32 11.99
N ASP A 20 20.62 6.35 12.41
CA ASP A 20 19.79 5.57 11.49
C ASP A 20 18.70 6.42 10.83
N TYR A 21 18.19 7.47 11.49
CA TYR A 21 17.26 8.40 10.87
C TYR A 21 17.93 9.23 9.78
N ALA A 22 19.15 9.71 10.01
CA ALA A 22 19.91 10.43 8.99
C ALA A 22 20.14 9.55 7.75
N ARG A 23 20.54 8.28 7.96
CA ARG A 23 20.74 7.30 6.89
C ARG A 23 19.43 6.98 6.15
N LEU A 24 18.33 6.80 6.87
CA LEU A 24 17.02 6.54 6.27
C LEU A 24 16.56 7.73 5.44
N ARG A 25 16.69 8.94 5.97
CA ARG A 25 16.37 10.17 5.24
C ARG A 25 17.16 10.28 3.95
N ASP A 26 18.47 10.04 4.00
CA ASP A 26 19.34 10.13 2.81
C ASP A 26 18.94 9.08 1.76
N GLU A 27 18.55 7.88 2.21
CA GLU A 27 18.04 6.81 1.34
C GLU A 27 16.70 7.21 0.69
N MET A 28 15.75 7.73 1.48
CA MET A 28 14.42 8.12 0.98
C MET A 28 14.46 9.39 0.11
N ASN A 29 15.43 10.29 0.32
CA ASN A 29 15.62 11.50 -0.48
C ASN A 29 16.01 11.22 -1.93
N LYS A 30 16.54 10.01 -2.23
CA LYS A 30 16.82 9.55 -3.58
C LYS A 30 15.58 9.59 -4.49
N LEU A 31 14.39 9.39 -3.92
CA LEU A 31 13.10 9.48 -4.64
C LEU A 31 12.80 10.85 -5.23
N THR A 32 13.46 11.90 -4.73
CA THR A 32 13.30 13.29 -5.20
C THR A 32 14.56 13.84 -5.86
N HIS A 33 15.60 13.02 -5.96
CA HIS A 33 16.90 13.46 -6.47
C HIS A 33 16.86 13.56 -8.01
N PRO A 34 17.37 14.64 -8.62
CA PRO A 34 17.33 14.83 -10.08
C PRO A 34 17.99 13.69 -10.88
N ALA A 35 19.09 13.14 -10.35
CA ALA A 35 19.81 12.02 -10.96
C ALA A 35 19.13 10.65 -10.75
N ARG A 36 18.01 10.58 -10.01
CA ARG A 36 17.21 9.37 -9.75
C ARG A 36 18.02 8.12 -9.39
N PRO A 37 18.92 8.18 -8.39
CA PRO A 37 19.60 6.97 -7.92
C PRO A 37 18.57 5.99 -7.34
N ASP A 38 18.84 4.70 -7.51
CA ASP A 38 17.96 3.65 -6.99
C ASP A 38 17.94 3.64 -5.46
N VAL A 39 16.73 3.45 -4.93
CA VAL A 39 16.51 3.25 -3.50
C VAL A 39 16.81 1.80 -3.14
N ASN A 40 17.65 1.61 -2.13
CA ASN A 40 17.85 0.33 -1.47
C ASN A 40 16.73 0.09 -0.45
N TRP A 41 15.63 -0.50 -0.95
CA TRP A 41 14.42 -0.77 -0.16
C TRP A 41 14.67 -1.66 1.06
N ARG A 42 15.53 -2.68 0.94
CA ARG A 42 15.87 -3.58 2.06
C ARG A 42 16.66 -2.86 3.16
N LEU A 43 17.57 -1.96 2.79
CA LEU A 43 18.27 -1.12 3.75
C LEU A 43 17.28 -0.17 4.45
N ALA A 44 16.40 0.48 3.69
CA ALA A 44 15.39 1.38 4.24
C ALA A 44 14.47 0.65 5.24
N GLU A 45 14.06 -0.59 4.94
CA GLU A 45 13.24 -1.41 5.86
C GLU A 45 13.97 -1.66 7.18
N LYS A 46 15.23 -2.12 7.11
CA LYS A 46 16.06 -2.36 8.29
C LYS A 46 16.20 -1.11 9.16
N LEU A 47 16.39 0.06 8.53
CA LEU A 47 16.52 1.33 9.25
C LEU A 47 15.19 1.74 9.91
N CYS A 48 14.05 1.57 9.23
CA CYS A 48 12.74 1.83 9.82
C CYS A 48 12.48 0.95 11.05
N LEU A 49 12.79 -0.34 10.97
CA LEU A 49 12.61 -1.27 12.08
C LEU A 49 13.53 -0.94 13.27
N SER A 50 14.80 -0.62 12.99
CA SER A 50 15.76 -0.13 14.01
C SER A 50 15.24 1.12 14.73
N LEU A 51 14.66 2.07 13.98
CA LEU A 51 14.08 3.28 14.56
C LEU A 51 12.84 2.98 15.40
N PHE A 52 11.97 2.08 14.98
CA PHE A 52 10.82 1.66 15.79
C PHE A 52 11.25 1.03 17.11
N GLU A 53 12.34 0.25 17.12
CA GLU A 53 12.89 -0.36 18.33
C GLU A 53 13.48 0.69 19.29
N HIS A 54 14.37 1.55 18.77
CA HIS A 54 15.16 2.46 19.59
C HIS A 54 14.44 3.77 19.93
N ASN A 55 13.73 4.37 18.97
CA ASN A 55 12.99 5.62 19.18
C ASN A 55 11.55 5.36 19.64
N GLY A 56 10.93 4.30 19.11
CA GLY A 56 9.47 4.17 19.04
C GLY A 56 8.93 4.69 17.70
N VAL A 57 7.65 4.43 17.46
CA VAL A 57 6.97 4.76 16.21
C VAL A 57 6.58 6.24 16.18
N GLU A 58 7.10 6.96 15.19
CA GLU A 58 6.70 8.32 14.86
C GLU A 58 6.26 8.42 13.38
N LEU A 59 5.55 9.49 13.03
CA LEU A 59 4.79 9.57 11.77
C LEU A 59 5.65 9.46 10.51
N GLN A 60 6.82 10.10 10.48
CA GLN A 60 7.68 10.16 9.30
C GLN A 60 8.27 8.78 8.98
N THR A 61 8.82 8.08 9.98
CA THR A 61 9.33 6.71 9.81
C THR A 61 8.19 5.74 9.54
N ALA A 62 7.01 5.89 10.17
CA ALA A 62 5.84 5.07 9.85
C ALA A 62 5.38 5.24 8.38
N ALA A 63 5.37 6.47 7.88
CA ALA A 63 5.06 6.74 6.48
C ALA A 63 6.10 6.12 5.52
N TRP A 64 7.39 6.31 5.79
CA TRP A 64 8.44 5.69 4.98
C TRP A 64 8.41 4.17 5.05
N TYR A 65 8.20 3.59 6.23
CA TYR A 65 8.02 2.15 6.41
C TYR A 65 6.88 1.61 5.56
N THR A 66 5.72 2.30 5.55
CA THR A 66 4.57 1.91 4.72
C THR A 66 4.94 1.85 3.24
N LEU A 67 5.63 2.88 2.73
CA LEU A 67 6.08 2.90 1.35
C LEU A 67 7.11 1.79 1.05
N VAL A 68 8.09 1.62 1.94
CA VAL A 68 9.14 0.60 1.81
C VAL A 68 8.53 -0.81 1.77
N ARG A 69 7.64 -1.13 2.70
CA ARG A 69 6.94 -2.42 2.73
C ARG A 69 6.06 -2.61 1.50
N THR A 70 5.43 -1.55 1.00
CA THR A 70 4.68 -1.61 -0.28
C THR A 70 5.60 -2.04 -1.43
N HIS A 71 6.82 -1.52 -1.52
CA HIS A 71 7.78 -1.91 -2.56
C HIS A 71 8.31 -3.34 -2.39
N LEU A 72 8.47 -3.83 -1.15
CA LEU A 72 9.04 -5.15 -0.88
C LEU A 72 8.01 -6.28 -0.87
N ALA A 73 6.77 -5.99 -0.46
CA ALA A 73 5.74 -6.99 -0.19
C ALA A 73 4.36 -6.62 -0.77
N GLY A 74 4.30 -5.66 -1.70
CA GLY A 74 3.07 -5.27 -2.37
C GLY A 74 1.98 -4.82 -1.40
N LEU A 75 0.74 -5.27 -1.63
CA LEU A 75 -0.41 -4.89 -0.81
C LEU A 75 -0.34 -5.40 0.63
N TYR A 76 0.29 -6.55 0.89
CA TYR A 76 0.53 -7.01 2.26
C TYR A 76 1.36 -6.00 3.03
N GLY A 77 2.47 -5.55 2.44
CA GLY A 77 3.33 -4.55 3.03
C GLY A 77 2.65 -3.18 3.19
N MET A 78 1.81 -2.80 2.23
CA MET A 78 0.99 -1.59 2.34
C MET A 78 0.06 -1.67 3.56
N ASN A 79 -0.67 -2.77 3.71
CA ASN A 79 -1.61 -2.98 4.80
C ASN A 79 -0.94 -2.99 6.17
N GLU A 80 0.24 -3.61 6.30
CA GLU A 80 1.00 -3.57 7.56
C GLU A 80 1.36 -2.15 7.97
N GLY A 81 1.84 -1.34 7.01
CA GLY A 81 2.16 0.07 7.26
C GLY A 81 0.92 0.93 7.55
N LEU A 82 -0.16 0.74 6.79
CA LEU A 82 -1.43 1.45 7.01
C LEU A 82 -2.04 1.11 8.37
N ALA A 83 -1.96 -0.14 8.83
CA ALA A 83 -2.41 -0.53 10.16
C ALA A 83 -1.64 0.22 11.28
N ILE A 84 -0.31 0.35 11.12
CA ILE A 84 0.54 1.14 12.02
C ILE A 84 0.11 2.61 12.02
N LEU A 85 -0.11 3.20 10.83
CA LEU A 85 -0.55 4.58 10.69
C LEU A 85 -1.93 4.83 11.30
N VAL A 86 -2.89 3.93 11.08
CA VAL A 86 -4.23 3.98 11.71
C VAL A 86 -4.09 3.99 13.23
N ALA A 87 -3.29 3.07 13.79
CA ALA A 87 -3.09 3.00 15.23
C ALA A 87 -2.45 4.28 15.79
N LEU A 88 -1.41 4.80 15.12
CA LEU A 88 -0.70 6.00 15.53
C LEU A 88 -1.58 7.25 15.46
N VAL A 89 -2.26 7.47 14.32
CA VAL A 89 -3.11 8.66 14.09
C VAL A 89 -4.36 8.63 14.96
N SER A 90 -5.00 7.46 15.15
CA SER A 90 -6.22 7.35 15.95
C SER A 90 -5.98 7.53 17.45
N ARG A 91 -4.86 7.03 17.97
CA ARG A 91 -4.62 6.93 19.41
C ARG A 91 -3.65 7.98 19.94
N GLN A 92 -2.74 8.47 19.10
CA GLN A 92 -1.59 9.24 19.53
C GLN A 92 -1.45 10.58 18.80
N TRP A 93 -2.50 11.05 18.12
CA TRP A 93 -2.45 12.32 17.37
C TRP A 93 -1.85 13.48 18.17
N GLY A 94 -2.23 13.66 19.44
CA GLY A 94 -1.69 14.74 20.28
C GLY A 94 -0.18 14.60 20.58
N ASN A 95 0.29 13.38 20.82
CA ASN A 95 1.64 13.10 21.31
C ASN A 95 2.65 12.75 20.19
N MET A 96 2.14 12.41 19.01
CA MET A 96 2.93 11.96 17.87
C MET A 96 3.87 13.04 17.35
N TRP A 97 5.14 12.67 17.13
CA TRP A 97 6.07 13.50 16.38
C TRP A 97 5.81 13.37 14.86
N PRO A 98 5.92 14.45 14.07
CA PRO A 98 6.26 15.82 14.46
C PRO A 98 5.09 16.58 15.09
N GLN A 99 5.37 17.54 15.99
CA GLN A 99 4.34 18.33 16.67
C GLN A 99 3.53 19.26 15.74
N PRO A 100 4.15 19.96 14.76
CA PRO A 100 3.40 20.83 13.86
C PRO A 100 2.40 20.07 12.99
N MET A 101 1.12 20.48 13.05
CA MET A 101 0.04 19.90 12.25
C MET A 101 0.33 19.97 10.74
N THR A 102 0.89 21.09 10.26
CA THR A 102 1.26 21.26 8.85
C THR A 102 2.29 20.24 8.39
N ALA A 103 3.23 19.86 9.25
CA ALA A 103 4.19 18.80 8.97
C ALA A 103 3.50 17.43 8.87
N ARG A 104 2.59 17.11 9.80
CA ARG A 104 1.84 15.84 9.78
C ARG A 104 1.04 15.67 8.49
N ILE A 105 0.31 16.71 8.10
CA ILE A 105 -0.46 16.73 6.86
C ILE A 105 0.42 16.57 5.62
N LYS A 106 1.58 17.24 5.60
CA LYS A 106 2.54 17.10 4.49
C LYS A 106 3.08 15.67 4.38
N ILE A 107 3.31 15.00 5.51
CA ILE A 107 3.76 13.60 5.53
C ILE A 107 2.68 12.68 4.96
N LEU A 108 1.44 12.81 5.43
CA LEU A 108 0.32 11.98 4.97
C LEU A 108 0.02 12.18 3.47
N SER A 109 -0.02 13.43 3.00
CA SER A 109 -0.23 13.73 1.58
C SER A 109 0.92 13.26 0.70
N SER A 110 2.18 13.43 1.14
CA SER A 110 3.34 12.88 0.41
C SER A 110 3.32 11.36 0.35
N LEU A 111 2.91 10.68 1.44
CA LEU A 111 2.74 9.23 1.44
C LEU A 111 1.67 8.81 0.44
N SER A 112 0.47 9.42 0.49
CA SER A 112 -0.63 9.12 -0.44
C SER A 112 -0.18 9.17 -1.90
N GLN A 113 0.50 10.24 -2.30
CA GLN A 113 1.00 10.41 -3.66
C GLN A 113 2.00 9.30 -4.05
N ARG A 114 2.88 8.90 -3.13
CA ARG A 114 3.86 7.84 -3.39
C ARG A 114 3.22 6.45 -3.45
N LEU A 115 2.25 6.16 -2.59
CA LEU A 115 1.49 4.91 -2.67
C LEU A 115 0.70 4.83 -3.97
N GLN A 116 0.09 5.94 -4.42
CA GLN A 116 -0.56 5.98 -5.73
C GLN A 116 0.41 5.67 -6.88
N GLN A 117 1.68 6.11 -6.79
CA GLN A 117 2.70 5.78 -7.78
C GLN A 117 3.10 4.30 -7.70
N ALA A 118 3.35 3.79 -6.50
CA ALA A 118 3.70 2.38 -6.29
C ALA A 118 2.58 1.43 -6.78
N MET A 119 1.32 1.75 -6.48
CA MET A 119 0.15 1.00 -6.94
C MET A 119 0.11 0.78 -8.45
N ARG A 120 0.57 1.75 -9.24
CA ARG A 120 0.60 1.63 -10.71
C ARG A 120 1.63 0.61 -11.22
N THR A 121 2.58 0.21 -10.37
CA THR A 121 3.61 -0.78 -10.70
C THR A 121 3.28 -2.19 -10.21
N LEU A 122 2.25 -2.34 -9.38
CA LEU A 122 1.85 -3.65 -8.85
C LEU A 122 1.05 -4.42 -9.91
N SER A 123 1.43 -5.68 -10.13
CA SER A 123 0.65 -6.63 -10.91
C SER A 123 -0.34 -7.34 -9.99
N LEU A 124 -1.58 -6.86 -9.98
CA LEU A 124 -2.63 -7.38 -9.10
C LEU A 124 -3.35 -8.55 -9.75
N THR A 125 -3.66 -9.55 -8.94
CA THR A 125 -4.44 -10.73 -9.30
C THR A 125 -5.66 -10.85 -8.38
N TYR A 126 -6.56 -11.79 -8.69
CA TYR A 126 -7.75 -11.99 -7.88
C TYR A 126 -7.45 -12.33 -6.40
N ILE A 127 -6.35 -13.04 -6.13
CA ILE A 127 -5.91 -13.40 -4.77
C ILE A 127 -5.65 -12.15 -3.91
N ASP A 128 -5.31 -11.03 -4.54
CA ASP A 128 -5.02 -9.76 -3.88
C ASP A 128 -6.28 -8.96 -3.52
N LEU A 129 -7.47 -9.39 -3.95
CA LEU A 129 -8.72 -8.66 -3.75
C LEU A 129 -9.02 -8.41 -2.27
N SER A 130 -8.81 -9.42 -1.41
CA SER A 130 -8.96 -9.28 0.04
C SER A 130 -8.02 -8.20 0.63
N GLN A 131 -6.81 -8.10 0.10
CA GLN A 131 -5.82 -7.11 0.54
C GLN A 131 -6.19 -5.69 0.07
N LEU A 132 -6.86 -5.55 -1.07
CA LEU A 132 -7.39 -4.26 -1.53
C LEU A 132 -8.48 -3.74 -0.60
N TYR A 133 -9.46 -4.57 -0.24
CA TYR A 133 -10.50 -4.15 0.70
C TYR A 133 -9.93 -3.83 2.08
N GLN A 134 -8.92 -4.57 2.54
CA GLN A 134 -8.22 -4.25 3.78
C GLN A 134 -7.56 -2.87 3.70
N ALA A 135 -6.93 -2.53 2.58
CA ALA A 135 -6.31 -1.23 2.39
C ALA A 135 -7.35 -0.11 2.36
N GLU A 136 -8.47 -0.31 1.66
CA GLU A 136 -9.60 0.61 1.66
C GLU A 136 -10.18 0.84 3.06
N ALA A 137 -10.32 -0.22 3.86
CA ALA A 137 -10.79 -0.12 5.24
C ALA A 137 -9.82 0.70 6.12
N HIS A 138 -8.51 0.52 5.94
CA HIS A 138 -7.51 1.34 6.64
C HIS A 138 -7.54 2.81 6.22
N LEU A 139 -7.69 3.09 4.92
CA LEU A 139 -7.81 4.47 4.44
C LEU A 139 -9.09 5.13 4.94
N THR A 140 -10.21 4.41 4.93
CA THR A 140 -11.48 4.89 5.51
C THR A 140 -11.31 5.22 6.99
N ALA A 141 -10.64 4.37 7.76
CA ALA A 141 -10.37 4.63 9.18
C ALA A 141 -9.46 5.87 9.39
N LEU A 142 -8.47 6.09 8.52
CA LEU A 142 -7.67 7.32 8.55
C LEU A 142 -8.50 8.55 8.22
N ASP A 143 -9.34 8.49 7.18
CA ASP A 143 -10.22 9.59 6.77
C ASP A 143 -11.22 9.95 7.86
N ASP A 144 -11.79 8.96 8.57
CA ASP A 144 -12.69 9.19 9.71
C ASP A 144 -11.99 9.91 10.86
N VAL A 145 -10.71 9.58 11.13
CA VAL A 145 -9.93 10.29 12.15
C VAL A 145 -9.62 11.71 11.68
N LEU A 146 -9.17 11.89 10.44
CA LEU A 146 -8.86 13.22 9.90
C LEU A 146 -10.12 14.09 9.83
N GLN A 147 -11.28 13.54 9.49
CA GLN A 147 -12.55 14.25 9.49
C GLN A 147 -12.93 14.74 10.89
N ARG A 148 -12.77 13.91 11.93
CA ARG A 148 -13.01 14.32 13.33
C ARG A 148 -12.05 15.41 13.81
N LEU A 149 -10.89 15.52 13.19
CA LEU A 149 -9.90 16.56 13.45
C LEU A 149 -10.10 17.80 12.55
N GLU A 150 -11.14 17.83 11.72
CA GLU A 150 -11.42 18.89 10.73
C GLU A 150 -10.36 19.00 9.62
N LEU A 151 -9.70 17.89 9.29
CA LEU A 151 -8.56 17.77 8.36
C LEU A 151 -8.83 16.87 7.13
N LYS A 152 -10.08 16.51 6.86
CA LYS A 152 -10.47 15.51 5.83
C LYS A 152 -9.73 15.68 4.49
N HIS A 153 -9.75 16.88 3.92
CA HIS A 153 -9.12 17.15 2.61
C HIS A 153 -7.60 17.37 2.67
N ALA A 154 -7.05 17.54 3.87
CA ALA A 154 -5.64 17.91 4.04
C ALA A 154 -4.71 16.72 3.76
N GLY A 155 -5.14 15.50 4.15
CA GLY A 155 -4.35 14.28 3.96
C GLY A 155 -4.25 13.79 2.51
N GLN A 156 -5.09 14.30 1.60
CA GLN A 156 -5.16 13.90 0.19
C GLN A 156 -5.25 12.37 -0.01
N LEU A 157 -5.99 11.67 0.87
CA LEU A 157 -6.15 10.21 0.81
C LEU A 157 -7.20 9.78 -0.22
N ASP A 158 -8.17 10.64 -0.56
CA ASP A 158 -9.28 10.36 -1.47
C ASP A 158 -8.84 9.73 -2.79
N ALA A 159 -7.79 10.28 -3.41
CA ALA A 159 -7.28 9.80 -4.70
C ALA A 159 -6.68 8.39 -4.60
N LEU A 160 -6.09 8.04 -3.46
CA LEU A 160 -5.58 6.68 -3.21
C LEU A 160 -6.74 5.72 -2.94
N SER A 161 -7.74 6.13 -2.16
CA SER A 161 -8.96 5.33 -1.90
C SER A 161 -9.68 5.00 -3.21
N ILE A 162 -9.89 5.99 -4.08
CA ILE A 162 -10.50 5.80 -5.41
C ILE A 162 -9.67 4.85 -6.27
N LEU A 163 -8.33 4.95 -6.21
CA LEU A 163 -7.44 4.07 -6.98
C LEU A 163 -7.57 2.60 -6.54
N LEU A 164 -7.58 2.34 -5.23
CA LEU A 164 -7.75 1.00 -4.69
C LEU A 164 -9.12 0.43 -5.02
N HIS A 165 -10.18 1.23 -4.87
CA HIS A 165 -11.53 0.84 -5.21
C HIS A 165 -11.67 0.41 -6.68
N ASN A 166 -11.16 1.24 -7.58
CA ASN A 166 -11.18 0.93 -9.01
C ASN A 166 -10.35 -0.31 -9.34
N ALA A 167 -9.26 -0.57 -8.60
CA ALA A 167 -8.50 -1.80 -8.77
C ALA A 167 -9.31 -3.03 -8.36
N ALA A 168 -10.05 -2.97 -7.25
CA ALA A 168 -10.92 -4.04 -6.78
C ALA A 168 -12.06 -4.33 -7.77
N VAL A 169 -12.80 -3.29 -8.18
CA VAL A 169 -13.91 -3.41 -9.15
C VAL A 169 -13.45 -4.01 -10.48
N ARG A 170 -12.24 -3.64 -10.94
CA ARG A 170 -11.65 -4.21 -12.16
C ARG A 170 -11.35 -5.70 -12.02
N LEU A 171 -10.87 -6.14 -10.85
CA LEU A 171 -10.57 -7.55 -10.60
C LEU A 171 -11.83 -8.40 -10.49
N GLU A 172 -12.86 -7.92 -9.80
CA GLU A 172 -14.19 -8.55 -9.75
C GLU A 172 -14.79 -8.71 -11.16
N SER A 173 -14.66 -7.66 -11.98
CA SER A 173 -15.20 -7.65 -13.35
C SER A 173 -14.43 -8.57 -14.31
N SER A 174 -13.16 -8.88 -14.04
CA SER A 174 -12.38 -9.83 -14.84
C SER A 174 -12.73 -11.28 -14.53
N GLU A 175 -12.98 -11.63 -13.27
CA GLU A 175 -13.38 -12.99 -12.87
C GLU A 175 -14.74 -13.37 -13.48
N ASN A 176 -15.73 -12.48 -13.38
CA ASN A 176 -17.06 -12.69 -13.96
C ASN A 176 -17.02 -12.95 -15.48
N LYS A 177 -16.01 -12.45 -16.20
CA LYS A 177 -15.82 -12.67 -17.64
C LYS A 177 -15.12 -14.00 -17.97
N GLU A 178 -14.24 -14.48 -17.09
CA GLU A 178 -13.60 -15.79 -17.25
C GLU A 178 -14.58 -16.93 -16.95
N GLU A 179 -15.51 -16.74 -16.00
CA GLU A 179 -16.57 -17.72 -15.70
C GLU A 179 -17.68 -17.80 -16.77
N THR A 180 -17.87 -16.75 -17.57
CA THR A 180 -18.88 -16.73 -18.66
C THR A 180 -18.33 -17.04 -20.04
N ALA A 181 -17.04 -17.37 -20.18
CA ALA A 181 -16.50 -17.83 -21.45
C ALA A 181 -17.12 -19.19 -21.83
N PRO A 182 -17.82 -19.32 -22.98
CA PRO A 182 -18.32 -20.61 -23.43
C PRO A 182 -17.14 -21.56 -23.62
N GLN A 183 -17.20 -22.75 -23.02
CA GLN A 183 -16.33 -23.87 -23.43
C GLN A 183 -16.44 -23.98 -24.95
N ALA A 184 -15.36 -23.62 -25.65
CA ALA A 184 -15.28 -23.77 -27.08
C ALA A 184 -15.51 -25.25 -27.41
N ALA A 185 -16.70 -25.55 -27.93
CA ALA A 185 -17.03 -26.86 -28.43
C ALA A 185 -15.95 -27.27 -29.43
N ALA A 186 -15.33 -28.43 -29.20
CA ALA A 186 -14.35 -29.01 -30.09
C ALA A 186 -14.90 -29.04 -31.53
N PRO A 187 -14.11 -28.67 -32.55
CA PRO A 187 -14.58 -28.70 -33.92
C PRO A 187 -14.88 -30.14 -34.34
N ASP A 188 -16.08 -30.34 -34.85
CA ASP A 188 -16.57 -31.60 -35.43
C ASP A 188 -15.58 -32.10 -36.50
N PRO A 189 -15.22 -33.40 -36.51
CA PRO A 189 -14.32 -33.92 -37.53
C PRO A 189 -15.02 -33.91 -38.90
N ALA A 190 -14.36 -33.27 -39.87
CA ALA A 190 -14.85 -33.11 -41.23
C ALA A 190 -15.18 -34.46 -41.92
N PRO A 191 -16.20 -34.52 -42.79
CA PRO A 191 -16.53 -35.73 -43.52
C PRO A 191 -15.45 -36.04 -44.56
N SER A 192 -14.95 -37.27 -44.52
CA SER A 192 -13.94 -37.79 -45.46
C SER A 192 -14.55 -37.92 -46.86
N SER A 193 -14.06 -37.12 -47.81
CA SER A 193 -14.37 -37.25 -49.23
C SER A 193 -13.71 -38.51 -49.80
N LEU A 194 -14.53 -39.47 -50.24
CA LEU A 194 -14.11 -40.61 -51.06
C LEU A 194 -13.73 -40.12 -52.49
N PRO A 195 -12.69 -40.68 -53.13
CA PRO A 195 -12.33 -40.33 -54.50
C PRO A 195 -13.21 -41.08 -55.52
N GLU A 196 -13.66 -40.38 -56.56
CA GLU A 196 -14.25 -40.97 -57.77
C GLU A 196 -13.19 -41.78 -58.55
N PRO A 197 -13.54 -42.96 -59.11
CA PRO A 197 -12.68 -43.67 -60.04
C PRO A 197 -12.82 -43.09 -61.45
N THR A 198 -11.66 -42.89 -62.09
CA THR A 198 -11.55 -42.44 -63.49
C THR A 198 -12.16 -43.47 -64.44
N ARG A 199 -12.94 -42.94 -65.40
CA ARG A 199 -13.68 -43.65 -66.45
C ARG A 199 -12.83 -44.55 -67.36
N ARG A 200 -13.51 -45.52 -67.99
CA ARG A 200 -13.18 -46.05 -69.32
C ARG A 200 -13.72 -45.14 -70.42
#